data_AF-A0A2V8Z2Z6-F1
#
_entry.id   AF-A0A2V8Z2Z6-F1
#
_cell.length_a   1.000
_cell.length_b   1.000
_cell.length_c   1.000
_cell.angle_alpha   90.00
_cell.angle_beta   90.00
_cell.angle_gamma   90.00
#
_symmetry.space_group_name_H-M   'P 1'
#
loop_
_entity.id
_entity.type
_entity.pdbx_description
1 polymer ?
#
loop_
_entity_poly.entity_id
_entity_poly.type
_entity_poly.pdbx_seq_one_letter_code
_entity_poly.pdbx_strand_id
1 'polypeptide(L)'
;MQAAIAGNAHTEAYEEIYQSSAVGVSIDDFVAEVERRFASATSGLKGERVVGVVVAYGGEVAWSDIFASGDLFDHYWNKLLRSYAVEARARPTVRALASREGAGEFLRRLNGRETTETEPGVYRWSEITEGHLAEIELEALQPKPMRLHRLLLHRTS
;
A
#
# COMPACT_ATOMS: atom_id res chain seq x y z
N MET A 1 8.19 -11.77 21.19
CA MET A 1 8.68 -12.10 19.83
C MET A 1 8.33 -10.97 18.87
N GLN A 2 9.00 -9.82 18.97
CA GLN A 2 8.72 -8.62 18.15
C GLN A 2 9.96 -8.13 17.36
N ALA A 3 11.10 -8.81 17.44
CA ALA A 3 12.38 -8.24 17.01
C ALA A 3 12.98 -8.85 15.72
N ALA A 4 12.37 -9.87 15.11
CA ALA A 4 13.01 -10.58 13.99
C ALA A 4 12.65 -10.04 12.59
N ILE A 5 11.52 -9.34 12.44
CA ILE A 5 11.05 -8.85 11.11
C ILE A 5 11.67 -7.49 10.75
N ALA A 6 12.26 -6.78 11.72
CA ALA A 6 12.85 -5.46 11.49
C ALA A 6 14.25 -5.49 10.84
N GLY A 7 14.85 -6.67 10.67
CA GLY A 7 16.30 -6.78 10.47
C GLY A 7 16.81 -7.00 9.05
N ASN A 8 16.16 -7.84 8.22
CA ASN A 8 16.87 -8.44 7.07
C ASN A 8 15.97 -8.85 5.88
N ALA A 9 14.72 -8.40 5.79
CA ALA A 9 13.96 -8.61 4.56
C ALA A 9 14.47 -7.57 3.55
N HIS A 10 15.11 -8.01 2.46
CA HIS A 10 15.66 -7.20 1.37
C HIS A 10 14.83 -5.92 1.13
N THR A 11 15.25 -4.84 1.77
CA THR A 11 14.51 -3.58 1.89
C THR A 11 14.71 -2.68 0.68
N GLU A 12 15.49 -3.08 -0.31
CA GLU A 12 15.89 -2.22 -1.44
C GLU A 12 14.67 -1.72 -2.23
N ALA A 13 13.68 -2.59 -2.50
CA ALA A 13 12.42 -2.18 -3.14
C ALA A 13 11.55 -1.26 -2.25
N TYR A 14 11.70 -1.36 -0.93
CA TYR A 14 11.00 -0.53 0.06
C TYR A 14 11.76 0.76 0.38
N GLU A 15 13.07 0.84 0.17
CA GLU A 15 13.85 2.05 0.44
C GLU A 15 13.81 3.00 -0.75
N GLU A 16 13.85 2.48 -1.98
CA GLU A 16 13.91 3.33 -3.18
C GLU A 16 12.62 4.16 -3.38
N ILE A 17 11.46 3.63 -2.99
CA ILE A 17 10.17 4.34 -3.04
C ILE A 17 10.07 5.40 -1.92
N TYR A 18 10.66 5.16 -0.75
CA TYR A 18 10.53 6.04 0.42
C TYR A 18 11.65 7.09 0.55
N GLN A 19 12.77 6.93 -0.17
CA GLN A 19 13.93 7.85 -0.09
C GLN A 19 13.78 9.14 -0.92
N SER A 20 12.65 9.39 -1.59
CA SER A 20 12.38 10.64 -2.30
C SER A 20 11.95 11.80 -1.35
N SER A 21 12.63 11.97 -0.22
CA SER A 21 12.31 13.01 0.76
C SER A 21 13.12 14.29 0.54
N ALA A 22 12.67 15.14 -0.39
CA ALA A 22 13.13 16.52 -0.49
C ALA A 22 12.01 17.48 -0.94
N VAL A 23 10.87 17.52 -0.25
CA VAL A 23 9.83 18.54 -0.48
C VAL A 23 9.12 18.89 0.82
N GLY A 24 9.36 20.10 1.35
CA GLY A 24 8.92 20.55 2.69
C GLY A 24 7.54 21.20 2.76
N VAL A 25 7.06 21.35 4.00
CA VAL A 25 5.90 22.11 4.56
C VAL A 25 4.55 21.89 3.87
N SER A 26 4.43 22.15 2.57
CA SER A 26 3.17 22.02 1.85
C SER A 26 2.74 20.56 1.64
N ILE A 27 3.67 19.60 1.72
CA ILE A 27 3.31 18.17 1.75
C ILE A 27 2.66 17.79 3.09
N ASP A 28 3.15 18.40 4.18
CA ASP A 28 2.73 18.05 5.55
C ASP A 28 1.30 18.52 5.81
N ASP A 29 0.96 19.71 5.34
CA ASP A 29 -0.41 20.24 5.41
C ASP A 29 -1.41 19.37 4.63
N PHE A 30 -1.01 18.90 3.45
CA PHE A 30 -1.84 18.00 2.64
C PHE A 30 -2.02 16.64 3.33
N VAL A 31 -0.94 16.05 3.83
CA VAL A 31 -0.97 14.81 4.60
C VAL A 31 -1.90 14.96 5.81
N ALA A 32 -1.76 16.03 6.59
CA ALA A 32 -2.60 16.28 7.77
C ALA A 32 -4.09 16.44 7.43
N GLU A 33 -4.42 17.07 6.30
CA GLU A 33 -5.81 17.18 5.84
C GLU A 33 -6.40 15.84 5.41
N VAL A 34 -5.64 15.03 4.67
CA VAL A 34 -6.09 13.68 4.27
C VAL A 34 -6.25 12.78 5.49
N GLU A 35 -5.31 12.83 6.43
CA GLU A 35 -5.36 12.07 7.69
C GLU A 35 -6.61 12.43 8.51
N ARG A 36 -6.90 13.72 8.67
CA ARG A 36 -8.11 14.21 9.36
C ARG A 36 -9.39 13.71 8.69
N ARG A 37 -9.48 13.79 7.36
CA ARG A 37 -10.66 13.31 6.60
C ARG A 37 -10.83 11.80 6.72
N PHE A 38 -9.73 11.06 6.65
CA PHE A 38 -9.73 9.61 6.83
C PHE A 38 -10.23 9.23 8.22
N ALA A 39 -9.68 9.84 9.28
CA ALA A 39 -10.12 9.62 10.65
C ALA A 39 -11.62 9.96 10.85
N SER A 40 -12.09 11.05 10.26
CA SER A 40 -13.51 11.41 10.31
C SER A 40 -14.38 10.38 9.59
N ALA A 41 -13.98 9.91 8.41
CA ALA A 41 -14.74 8.95 7.62
C ALA A 41 -14.79 7.55 8.27
N THR A 42 -13.76 7.17 9.02
CA THR A 42 -13.64 5.85 9.65
C THR A 42 -14.11 5.83 11.10
N SER A 43 -14.30 6.99 11.74
CA SER A 43 -14.77 7.12 13.13
C SER A 43 -16.11 6.42 13.43
N GLY A 44 -16.95 6.22 12.40
CA GLY A 44 -18.27 5.59 12.53
C GLY A 44 -18.27 4.06 12.42
N LEU A 45 -17.13 3.41 12.16
CA LEU A 45 -17.03 1.97 11.98
C LEU A 45 -17.21 1.25 13.34
N LYS A 46 -18.43 0.78 13.63
CA LYS A 46 -18.73 0.04 14.87
C LYS A 46 -18.41 -1.44 14.69
N GLY A 47 -17.30 -1.88 15.29
CA GLY A 47 -16.89 -3.30 15.27
C GLY A 47 -16.15 -3.72 14.01
N GLU A 48 -15.90 -2.81 13.08
CA GLU A 48 -15.08 -3.02 11.88
C GLU A 48 -13.75 -2.29 12.03
N ARG A 49 -12.67 -2.88 11.53
CA ARG A 49 -11.33 -2.26 11.47
C ARG A 49 -10.92 -2.07 10.03
N VAL A 50 -10.38 -0.90 9.71
CA VAL A 50 -9.75 -0.68 8.41
C VAL A 50 -8.46 -1.48 8.37
N VAL A 51 -8.25 -2.23 7.30
CA VAL A 51 -7.07 -3.07 7.09
C VAL A 51 -6.22 -2.58 5.91
N GLY A 52 -6.62 -1.52 5.23
CA GLY A 52 -5.94 -1.07 4.03
C GLY A 52 -6.66 0.07 3.32
N VAL A 53 -6.05 0.50 2.22
CA VAL A 53 -6.55 1.59 1.38
C VAL A 53 -6.43 1.26 -0.10
N VAL A 54 -7.29 1.88 -0.90
CA VAL A 54 -7.12 2.02 -2.35
C VAL A 54 -6.94 3.50 -2.63
N VAL A 55 -5.92 3.85 -3.40
CA VAL A 55 -5.52 5.22 -3.68
C VAL A 55 -5.74 5.52 -5.14
N ALA A 56 -6.35 6.67 -5.40
CA ALA A 56 -6.57 7.17 -6.74
C ALA A 56 -6.02 8.59 -6.89
N TYR A 57 -5.44 8.88 -8.04
CA TYR A 57 -4.96 10.21 -8.40
C TYR A 57 -5.79 10.73 -9.57
N GLY A 58 -6.45 11.86 -9.35
CA GLY A 58 -7.27 12.49 -10.39
C GLY A 58 -8.40 11.63 -10.97
N GLY A 59 -8.86 10.62 -10.22
CA GLY A 59 -9.95 9.72 -10.59
C GLY A 59 -9.51 8.34 -11.09
N GLU A 60 -8.22 8.16 -11.37
CA GLU A 60 -7.64 6.88 -11.76
C GLU A 60 -7.10 6.16 -10.52
N VAL A 61 -7.56 4.93 -10.29
CA VAL A 61 -7.02 4.08 -9.22
C VAL A 61 -5.58 3.72 -9.59
N ALA A 62 -4.64 4.02 -8.71
CA ALA A 62 -3.22 3.82 -8.96
C ALA A 62 -2.65 2.70 -8.10
N TRP A 63 -3.05 2.63 -6.83
CA TRP A 63 -2.45 1.77 -5.82
C TRP A 63 -3.48 1.18 -4.85
N SER A 64 -3.14 0.04 -4.26
CA SER A 64 -3.80 -0.46 -3.05
C SER A 64 -2.81 -1.10 -2.09
N ASP A 65 -2.96 -0.82 -0.81
CA ASP A 65 -2.13 -1.36 0.26
C ASP A 65 -3.05 -2.02 1.31
N ILE A 66 -3.00 -3.35 1.40
CA ILE A 66 -3.84 -4.15 2.30
C ILE A 66 -2.96 -4.94 3.28
N PHE A 67 -3.31 -4.93 4.56
CA PHE A 67 -2.55 -5.53 5.65
C PHE A 67 -3.31 -6.67 6.33
N ALA A 68 -2.57 -7.50 7.07
CA ALA A 68 -3.12 -8.63 7.84
C ALA A 68 -4.11 -8.19 8.95
N SER A 69 -3.92 -6.99 9.49
CA SER A 69 -4.70 -6.46 10.60
C SER A 69 -4.77 -4.95 10.56
N GLY A 70 -5.78 -4.39 11.25
CA GLY A 70 -5.90 -2.95 11.40
C GLY A 70 -4.72 -2.34 12.17
N ASP A 71 -4.17 -3.04 13.16
CA ASP A 71 -3.02 -2.53 13.92
C ASP A 71 -1.76 -2.41 13.05
N LEU A 72 -1.55 -3.33 12.10
CA LEU A 72 -0.46 -3.21 11.12
C LEU A 72 -0.71 -2.04 10.17
N PHE A 73 -1.93 -1.91 9.66
CA PHE A 73 -2.31 -0.76 8.83
C PHE A 73 -2.05 0.57 9.57
N ASP A 74 -2.54 0.71 10.81
CA ASP A 74 -2.37 1.91 11.63
C ASP A 74 -0.88 2.23 11.86
N HIS A 75 -0.04 1.20 12.03
CA HIS A 75 1.41 1.37 12.19
C HIS A 75 2.10 1.96 10.94
N TYR A 76 1.65 1.58 9.73
CA TYR A 76 2.26 2.02 8.47
C TYR A 76 1.56 3.22 7.83
N TRP A 77 0.35 3.57 8.27
CA TRP A 77 -0.51 4.56 7.62
C TRP A 77 0.19 5.91 7.38
N ASN A 78 0.87 6.46 8.38
CA ASN A 78 1.56 7.75 8.25
C ASN A 78 2.70 7.74 7.23
N LYS A 79 3.41 6.60 7.10
CA LYS A 79 4.48 6.43 6.12
C LYS A 79 3.90 6.34 4.71
N LEU A 80 2.87 5.51 4.53
CA LEU A 80 2.16 5.35 3.26
C LEU A 80 1.58 6.67 2.76
N LEU A 81 0.86 7.38 3.64
CA LEU A 81 0.18 8.62 3.27
C LEU A 81 1.15 9.70 2.76
N ARG A 82 2.34 9.80 3.36
CA ARG A 82 3.39 10.69 2.85
C ARG A 82 3.88 10.25 1.48
N SER A 83 4.12 8.96 1.25
CA SER A 83 4.52 8.44 -0.06
C SER A 83 3.48 8.78 -1.14
N TYR A 84 2.20 8.56 -0.85
CA TYR A 84 1.12 8.91 -1.78
C TYR A 84 1.03 10.41 -2.06
N ALA A 85 1.23 11.25 -1.04
CA ALA A 85 1.22 12.69 -1.22
C ALA A 85 2.36 13.16 -2.14
N VAL A 86 3.54 12.53 -2.05
CA VAL A 86 4.68 12.82 -2.93
C VAL A 86 4.35 12.41 -4.37
N GLU A 87 3.80 11.21 -4.56
CA GLU A 87 3.37 10.72 -5.88
C GLU A 87 2.31 11.64 -6.50
N ALA A 88 1.31 12.06 -5.71
CA ALA A 88 0.23 12.92 -6.18
C ALA A 88 0.74 14.22 -6.84
N ARG A 89 1.89 14.73 -6.38
CA ARG A 89 2.53 15.93 -6.95
C ARG A 89 3.23 15.68 -8.27
N ALA A 90 3.73 14.48 -8.50
CA ALA A 90 4.39 14.10 -9.74
C ALA A 90 3.37 13.88 -10.88
N ARG A 91 2.08 13.74 -10.56
CA ARG A 91 1.03 13.40 -11.52
C ARG A 91 0.25 14.63 -12.03
N PRO A 92 -0.19 14.61 -13.30
CA PRO A 92 -1.08 15.64 -13.84
C PRO A 92 -2.38 15.75 -13.03
N THR A 93 -2.85 16.97 -12.78
CA THR A 93 -4.12 17.18 -12.08
C THR A 93 -5.30 16.88 -13.00
N VAL A 94 -5.90 15.70 -12.84
CA VAL A 94 -7.18 15.34 -13.47
C VAL A 94 -8.31 15.53 -12.46
N ARG A 95 -9.45 16.07 -12.88
CA ARG A 95 -10.63 16.33 -12.03
C ARG A 95 -11.70 15.24 -12.18
N ALA A 96 -11.31 13.97 -12.22
CA ALA A 96 -12.28 12.88 -12.10
C ALA A 96 -12.33 12.37 -10.65
N LEU A 97 -13.51 11.91 -10.23
CA LEU A 97 -13.72 11.29 -8.92
C LEU A 97 -13.55 9.78 -9.06
N ALA A 98 -12.75 9.18 -8.18
CA ALA A 98 -12.64 7.73 -8.12
C ALA A 98 -13.97 7.11 -7.64
N SER A 99 -14.32 5.95 -8.20
CA SER A 99 -15.55 5.23 -7.86
C SER A 99 -15.25 3.98 -7.03
N ARG A 100 -16.21 3.57 -6.19
CA ARG A 100 -16.12 2.31 -5.44
C ARG A 100 -16.05 1.09 -6.38
N GLU A 101 -16.75 1.16 -7.51
CA GLU A 101 -16.72 0.12 -8.53
C GLU A 101 -15.33 -0.02 -9.14
N GLY A 102 -14.69 1.09 -9.53
CA GLY A 102 -13.32 1.08 -10.05
C GLY A 102 -12.30 0.58 -9.02
N ALA A 103 -12.48 0.93 -7.74
CA ALA A 103 -11.67 0.36 -6.67
C ALA A 103 -11.88 -1.17 -6.52
N GLY A 104 -13.11 -1.64 -6.66
CA GLY A 104 -13.44 -3.08 -6.60
C GLY A 104 -12.87 -3.86 -7.78
N GLU A 105 -12.96 -3.31 -9.00
CA GLU A 105 -12.35 -3.88 -10.19
C GLU A 105 -10.83 -3.94 -10.04
N PHE A 106 -10.21 -2.85 -9.58
CA PHE A 106 -8.78 -2.80 -9.35
C PHE A 106 -8.33 -3.92 -8.41
N LEU A 107 -9.06 -4.17 -7.31
CA LEU A 107 -8.71 -5.21 -6.34
C LEU A 107 -8.89 -6.66 -6.82
N ARG A 108 -9.38 -6.88 -8.05
CA ARG A 108 -9.50 -8.21 -8.66
C ARG A 108 -8.19 -8.97 -8.55
N ARG A 109 -8.27 -10.29 -8.36
CA ARG A 109 -7.10 -11.17 -8.40
C ARG A 109 -6.49 -11.17 -9.81
N LEU A 110 -5.20 -10.86 -9.91
CA LEU A 110 -4.47 -10.97 -11.16
C LEU A 110 -4.24 -12.44 -11.53
N ASN A 111 -4.27 -12.74 -12.83
CA ASN A 111 -4.04 -14.07 -13.41
C ASN A 111 -2.83 -14.04 -14.36
N GLY A 112 -1.84 -13.22 -14.04
CA GLY A 112 -0.66 -12.96 -14.84
C GLY A 112 0.51 -13.90 -14.56
N ARG A 113 1.72 -13.46 -14.95
CA ARG A 113 2.95 -14.20 -14.65
C ARG A 113 3.32 -14.04 -13.18
N GLU A 114 3.46 -15.16 -12.48
CA GLU A 114 3.86 -15.20 -11.07
C GLU A 114 5.37 -15.49 -10.92
N THR A 115 6.02 -14.73 -10.02
CA THR A 115 7.38 -14.98 -9.54
C THR A 115 7.33 -15.06 -8.02
N THR A 116 8.11 -15.94 -7.42
CA THR A 116 8.11 -16.15 -5.97
C THR A 116 9.53 -16.28 -5.45
N GLU A 117 9.80 -15.61 -4.34
CA GLU A 117 11.00 -15.75 -3.53
C GLU A 117 10.60 -16.23 -2.14
N THR A 118 11.38 -17.10 -1.53
CA THR A 118 11.08 -17.64 -0.21
C THR A 118 12.35 -17.74 0.61
N GLU A 119 12.34 -17.07 1.76
CA GLU A 119 13.32 -17.29 2.83
C GLU A 119 12.72 -18.31 3.81
N PRO A 120 13.22 -19.56 3.84
CA PRO A 120 12.60 -20.64 4.61
C PRO A 120 12.42 -20.31 6.10
N GLY A 121 11.19 -20.39 6.57
CA GLY A 121 10.85 -20.12 7.97
C GLY A 121 10.75 -18.64 8.35
N VAL A 122 11.04 -17.72 7.42
CA VAL A 122 10.94 -16.27 7.67
C VAL A 122 9.80 -15.67 6.86
N TYR A 123 9.93 -15.60 5.54
CA TYR A 123 8.94 -14.97 4.67
C TYR A 123 8.83 -15.64 3.30
N ARG A 124 7.71 -15.39 2.64
CA ARG A 124 7.50 -15.61 1.21
C ARG A 124 7.10 -14.28 0.58
N TRP A 125 7.78 -13.94 -0.51
CA TRP A 125 7.44 -12.83 -1.36
C TRP A 125 6.93 -13.40 -2.69
N SER A 126 5.82 -12.87 -3.20
CA SER A 126 5.33 -13.21 -4.54
C SER A 126 4.96 -11.95 -5.30
N GLU A 127 5.18 -11.98 -6.61
CA GLU A 127 4.77 -10.93 -7.55
C GLU A 127 4.01 -11.57 -8.71
N ILE A 128 2.80 -11.09 -8.98
CA ILE A 128 1.99 -11.43 -10.15
C ILE A 128 1.92 -10.21 -11.06
N THR A 129 2.30 -10.37 -12.33
CA THR A 129 2.25 -9.28 -13.33
C THR A 129 1.23 -9.57 -14.42
N GLU A 130 0.24 -8.68 -14.59
CA GLU A 130 -0.80 -8.77 -15.63
C GLU A 130 -0.89 -7.43 -16.38
N GLY A 131 -0.38 -7.39 -17.61
CA GLY A 131 -0.31 -6.15 -18.38
C GLY A 131 0.50 -5.06 -17.65
N HIS A 132 -0.15 -3.93 -17.37
CA HIS A 132 0.43 -2.82 -16.61
C HIS A 132 0.28 -2.95 -15.09
N LEU A 133 -0.36 -4.00 -14.59
CA LEU A 133 -0.57 -4.23 -13.17
C LEU A 133 0.50 -5.16 -12.61
N ALA A 134 0.91 -4.88 -11.37
CA ALA A 134 1.75 -5.76 -10.56
C ALA A 134 1.13 -5.91 -9.16
N GLU A 135 0.86 -7.15 -8.75
CA GLU A 135 0.39 -7.53 -7.42
C GLU A 135 1.55 -8.17 -6.66
N ILE A 136 1.94 -7.59 -5.53
CA ILE A 136 3.01 -8.06 -4.67
C ILE A 136 2.40 -8.51 -3.34
N GLU A 137 2.70 -9.72 -2.89
CA GLU A 137 2.32 -10.22 -1.57
C GLU A 137 3.55 -10.57 -0.73
N LEU A 138 3.53 -10.17 0.54
CA LEU A 138 4.52 -10.57 1.53
C LEU A 138 3.82 -11.40 2.62
N GLU A 139 4.24 -12.64 2.79
CA GLU A 139 3.73 -13.57 3.80
C GLU A 139 4.83 -13.89 4.83
N ALA A 140 4.54 -13.80 6.14
CA ALA A 140 5.40 -14.35 7.18
C ALA A 140 5.10 -15.85 7.35
N LEU A 141 6.13 -16.70 7.42
CA LEU A 141 5.96 -18.16 7.43
C LEU A 141 5.93 -18.79 8.84
N GLN A 142 6.31 -18.04 9.89
CA GLN A 142 6.29 -18.49 11.29
C GLN A 142 5.74 -17.41 12.23
N PRO A 143 5.05 -17.78 13.34
CA PRO A 143 4.75 -19.15 13.79
C PRO A 143 3.61 -19.84 13.01
N LYS A 144 2.90 -19.12 12.13
CA LYS A 144 1.97 -19.64 11.11
C LYS A 144 2.04 -18.74 9.87
N PRO A 145 1.83 -19.26 8.65
CA PRO A 145 1.69 -18.44 7.44
C PRO A 145 0.65 -17.34 7.61
N MET A 146 1.06 -16.07 7.52
CA MET A 146 0.16 -14.91 7.52
C MET A 146 0.56 -13.93 6.42
N ARG A 147 -0.40 -13.47 5.64
CA ARG A 147 -0.17 -12.40 4.65
C ARG A 147 -0.02 -11.09 5.39
N LEU A 148 1.20 -10.55 5.43
CA LEU A 148 1.53 -9.29 6.09
C LEU A 148 1.01 -8.11 5.28
N HIS A 149 1.21 -8.15 3.97
CA HIS A 149 0.97 -7.03 3.08
C HIS A 149 0.65 -7.51 1.65
N ARG A 150 -0.30 -6.86 0.99
CA ARG A 150 -0.60 -6.98 -0.44
C ARG A 150 -0.59 -5.58 -1.04
N LEU A 151 0.29 -5.36 -2.02
CA LEU A 151 0.41 -4.14 -2.80
C LEU A 151 -0.01 -4.42 -4.25
N LEU A 152 -0.92 -3.63 -4.80
CA LEU A 152 -1.28 -3.70 -6.23
C LEU A 152 -1.04 -2.33 -6.84
N LEU A 153 -0.30 -2.27 -7.95
CA LEU A 153 0.11 -1.02 -8.59
C LEU A 153 0.13 -1.05 -10.11
N HIS A 154 -0.05 0.13 -10.71
CA HIS A 154 0.33 0.37 -12.11
C HIS A 154 1.83 0.57 -12.24
N ARG A 155 2.47 -0.23 -13.10
CA ARG A 155 3.89 -0.13 -13.41
C ARG A 155 4.16 1.06 -14.34
N THR A 156 5.08 1.92 -13.96
CA THR A 156 5.70 2.88 -14.88
C THR A 156 6.76 2.15 -15.69
N SER A 157 6.67 2.23 -17.02
CA SER A 157 7.66 1.67 -17.96
C SER A 157 9.03 2.31 -17.84
#